data_AF-A0A4R8JJP8-F1
#
_entry.id   AF-A0A4R8JJP8-F1
#
_cell.length_a   1.000
_cell.length_b   1.000
_cell.length_c   1.000
_cell.angle_alpha   90.00
_cell.angle_beta   90.00
_cell.angle_gamma   90.00
#
_symmetry.space_group_name_H-M   'P 1'
#
loop_
_entity.id
_entity.type
_entity.pdbx_description
1 polymer ?
#
loop_
_entity_poly.entity_id
_entity_poly.type
_entity_poly.pdbx_seq_one_letter_code
_entity_poly.pdbx_strand_id
1 'polypeptide(L)'
;MKNSLIAPLAGRPDWYRVADDMVVTHDKAGNAASLFGDDGWDVRAYTTGTCRSHIYFRGHTPDGVSRALSEATTRQWKQVMYFLMYEATDTVPASSTLKASSVCLKDFTFFAAARQITLYEGLSSVAVVLDYVAQAGKERKAHRLHAILVKLHRLGVETTGLRVPLAQLHKPLLERFSQRAGYAQYPVIPTQIYQHFLSACEHDLVLAEGIADILSGYLARVYGGESPVVPAELIRIAVHLGGKDSPYVVSSLVASTRALCQLVILSFTGMRAAEAENLPYDCLRETLLDGVTHYTIEGITTKLSGGRPRRACWVTSPIAARAIKLAQRLSGEAHRAHGAHGAHAYAESTDGSHLLFCRMGLSLRYGYVANQAASNVHDDIEAFRERVFPTITAEDIAELKRVDMHRAWEDEPKYAVGQQWPFTRHQLRRTLALYAHRSGLVTLPTLKRQLQHITEEMARYYARGSAFAKGFIDTNRTHFAKEWAETQGLSEYLAYAEQVLFSDERLFGGHAAWVQSRAVQASPVSVYSREHTVRMFGKGELAYRETVLGGCVSVEPCKSTPLDWMRLDCLESNCRNLVIVPSKLQRVIKAQQATVGKLRAVDETSVEYRLEAQTLHRLLDAQEKLIKPEAA
;
A
#
# COMPACT_ATOMS: atom_id res chain seq x y z
N MET A 1 6.03 19.94 -20.57
CA MET A 1 5.64 21.36 -20.63
C MET A 1 6.87 22.16 -20.24
N LYS A 2 7.48 22.92 -21.16
CA LYS A 2 8.64 23.77 -20.90
C LYS A 2 8.27 25.21 -21.26
N ASN A 3 8.61 26.14 -20.37
CA ASN A 3 8.49 27.61 -20.47
C ASN A 3 7.14 28.27 -20.16
N SER A 4 6.68 28.17 -18.91
CA SER A 4 5.59 29.00 -18.35
C SER A 4 6.06 30.01 -17.29
N LEU A 5 7.37 30.16 -17.09
CA LEU A 5 7.93 31.11 -16.13
C LEU A 5 8.19 32.46 -16.80
N ILE A 6 7.81 33.55 -16.12
CA ILE A 6 8.09 34.91 -16.58
C ILE A 6 9.60 35.18 -16.44
N ALA A 7 10.20 35.78 -17.46
CA ALA A 7 11.56 36.32 -17.37
C ALA A 7 11.63 37.45 -16.33
N PRO A 8 12.79 37.67 -15.68
CA PRO A 8 12.98 38.83 -14.81
C PRO A 8 12.67 40.13 -15.55
N LEU A 9 11.76 40.94 -15.00
CA LEU A 9 11.37 42.24 -15.54
C LEU A 9 11.97 43.36 -14.70
N ALA A 10 12.48 44.41 -15.35
CA ALA A 10 12.97 45.60 -14.66
C ALA A 10 11.85 46.22 -13.79
N GLY A 11 12.09 46.37 -12.49
CA GLY A 11 11.12 46.89 -11.51
C GLY A 11 10.34 45.83 -10.72
N ARG A 12 10.57 44.53 -10.94
CA ARG A 12 10.05 43.44 -10.09
C ARG A 12 11.20 42.70 -9.39
N PRO A 13 10.97 42.11 -8.20
CA PRO A 13 11.99 41.29 -7.55
C PRO A 13 12.37 40.08 -8.42
N ASP A 14 13.65 39.69 -8.43
CA ASP A 14 14.19 38.59 -9.26
C ASP A 14 13.53 37.23 -9.02
N TRP A 15 12.87 37.07 -7.88
CA TRP A 15 12.11 35.87 -7.56
C TRP A 15 10.68 35.86 -8.13
N TYR A 16 10.19 36.94 -8.71
CA TYR A 16 8.85 36.99 -9.30
C TYR A 16 8.84 36.21 -10.62
N ARG A 17 8.38 34.95 -10.60
CA ARG A 17 8.52 34.01 -11.76
C ARG A 17 7.21 33.46 -12.31
N VAL A 18 6.10 33.58 -11.58
CA VAL A 18 4.80 33.01 -11.99
C VAL A 18 3.77 34.14 -12.11
N ALA A 19 2.99 34.14 -13.19
CA ALA A 19 1.92 35.11 -13.43
C ALA A 19 0.67 34.78 -12.60
N ASP A 20 -0.17 35.77 -12.30
CA ASP A 20 -1.37 35.56 -11.46
C ASP A 20 -2.48 34.78 -12.17
N ASP A 21 -2.56 34.92 -13.50
CA ASP A 21 -3.44 34.19 -14.41
C ASP A 21 -2.94 32.79 -14.78
N MET A 22 -1.77 32.38 -14.26
CA MET A 22 -1.22 31.06 -14.52
C MET A 22 -2.13 29.98 -13.91
N VAL A 23 -2.54 29.01 -14.72
CA VAL A 23 -3.33 27.86 -14.26
C VAL A 23 -2.43 26.95 -13.41
N VAL A 24 -2.83 26.73 -12.15
CA VAL A 24 -2.04 25.95 -11.17
C VAL A 24 -2.66 24.60 -10.87
N THR A 25 -3.96 24.41 -11.11
CA THR A 25 -4.62 23.11 -10.93
C THR A 25 -5.64 22.89 -12.02
N HIS A 26 -5.84 21.61 -12.36
CA HIS A 26 -6.86 21.19 -13.32
C HIS A 26 -7.87 20.28 -12.63
N ASP A 27 -9.11 20.24 -13.12
CA ASP A 27 -10.13 19.30 -12.68
C ASP A 27 -9.91 17.90 -13.31
N LYS A 28 -10.79 16.93 -13.00
CA LYS A 28 -10.72 15.58 -13.57
C LYS A 28 -11.00 15.54 -15.08
N ALA A 29 -11.68 16.55 -15.62
CA ALA A 29 -11.98 16.69 -17.04
C ALA A 29 -10.87 17.43 -17.81
N GLY A 30 -9.85 17.92 -17.12
CA GLY A 30 -8.72 18.64 -17.71
C GLY A 30 -8.93 20.15 -17.83
N ASN A 31 -10.01 20.71 -17.28
CA ASN A 31 -10.25 22.16 -17.28
C ASN A 31 -9.48 22.84 -16.16
N ALA A 32 -9.18 24.13 -16.32
CA ALA A 32 -8.55 24.94 -15.28
C ALA A 32 -9.46 25.02 -14.03
N ALA A 33 -8.94 24.63 -12.88
CA ALA A 33 -9.66 24.60 -11.60
C ALA A 33 -9.24 25.74 -10.65
N SER A 34 -7.98 26.19 -10.72
CA SER A 34 -7.50 27.34 -9.95
C SER A 34 -6.36 28.05 -10.67
N LEU A 35 -6.27 29.36 -10.41
CA LEU A 35 -5.22 30.24 -10.88
C LEU A 35 -4.24 30.56 -9.75
N PHE A 36 -3.02 30.96 -10.10
CA PHE A 36 -1.98 31.29 -9.12
C PHE A 36 -2.39 32.44 -8.20
N GLY A 37 -3.10 33.43 -8.74
CA GLY A 37 -3.64 34.58 -8.01
C GLY A 37 -4.61 34.20 -6.90
N ASP A 38 -5.32 33.06 -7.02
CA ASP A 38 -6.39 32.67 -6.11
C ASP A 38 -5.91 32.45 -4.66
N ASP A 39 -6.73 32.85 -3.69
CA ASP A 39 -6.45 32.66 -2.25
C ASP A 39 -6.46 31.19 -1.81
N GLY A 40 -7.00 30.30 -2.64
CA GLY A 40 -7.01 28.87 -2.41
C GLY A 40 -6.95 28.09 -3.70
N TRP A 41 -6.14 27.03 -3.71
CA TRP A 41 -6.02 26.14 -4.87
C TRP A 41 -6.81 24.86 -4.65
N ASP A 42 -7.68 24.55 -5.59
CA ASP A 42 -8.44 23.31 -5.63
C ASP A 42 -7.58 22.16 -6.16
N VAL A 43 -7.28 21.21 -5.27
CA VAL A 43 -6.46 20.02 -5.55
C VAL A 43 -7.28 18.74 -5.59
N ARG A 44 -8.61 18.81 -5.81
CA ARG A 44 -9.52 17.65 -5.90
C ARG A 44 -9.10 16.61 -6.93
N ALA A 45 -8.61 17.04 -8.09
CA ALA A 45 -8.16 16.12 -9.13
C ALA A 45 -6.94 15.27 -8.70
N TYR A 46 -6.18 15.73 -7.70
CA TYR A 46 -4.99 15.08 -7.16
C TYR A 46 -5.26 14.35 -5.83
N THR A 47 -6.53 14.09 -5.50
CA THR A 47 -6.98 13.35 -4.31
C THR A 47 -7.65 12.02 -4.69
N THR A 48 -7.42 10.97 -3.90
CA THR A 48 -8.37 9.85 -3.78
C THR A 48 -9.27 10.09 -2.60
N GLY A 49 -10.59 10.12 -2.84
CA GLY A 49 -11.58 10.58 -1.87
C GLY A 49 -11.52 12.08 -1.61
N THR A 50 -12.47 12.63 -0.87
CA THR A 50 -12.58 14.09 -0.63
C THR A 50 -11.99 14.51 0.72
N CYS A 51 -10.74 14.17 1.05
CA CYS A 51 -10.07 14.77 2.20
C CYS A 51 -9.44 16.12 1.84
N ARG A 52 -9.99 17.22 2.37
CA ARG A 52 -9.56 18.64 2.20
C ARG A 52 -9.23 18.99 0.74
N SER A 53 -10.22 19.36 -0.04
CA SER A 53 -10.11 19.68 -1.47
C SER A 53 -9.21 20.88 -1.79
N HIS A 54 -8.92 21.75 -0.81
CA HIS A 54 -8.27 23.04 -1.07
C HIS A 54 -7.01 23.25 -0.23
N ILE A 55 -6.05 23.96 -0.80
CA ILE A 55 -4.89 24.54 -0.11
C ILE A 55 -5.12 26.04 -0.02
N TYR A 56 -5.35 26.56 1.18
CA TYR A 56 -5.59 28.00 1.39
C TYR A 56 -4.31 28.72 1.77
N PHE A 57 -4.08 29.87 1.15
CA PHE A 57 -2.90 30.71 1.31
C PHE A 57 -3.15 31.99 2.11
N ARG A 58 -4.27 32.07 2.84
CA ARG A 58 -4.64 33.30 3.58
C ARG A 58 -3.57 33.71 4.60
N GLY A 59 -3.16 34.98 4.48
CA GLY A 59 -2.11 35.62 5.27
C GLY A 59 -2.51 35.77 6.74
N HIS A 60 -1.98 34.90 7.57
CA HIS A 60 -2.04 35.02 9.03
C HIS A 60 -0.61 35.24 9.54
N THR A 61 0.00 36.36 9.13
CA THR A 61 1.26 36.81 9.71
C THR A 61 1.02 37.29 11.16
N PRO A 62 2.03 37.21 12.04
CA PRO A 62 1.94 37.76 13.40
C PRO A 62 1.52 39.24 13.40
N ASP A 63 0.92 39.70 14.50
CA ASP A 63 0.59 41.11 14.70
C ASP A 63 1.86 41.99 14.61
N GLY A 64 1.77 43.13 13.91
CA GLY A 64 2.91 44.05 13.70
C GLY A 64 3.74 43.79 12.44
N VAL A 65 3.33 42.88 11.56
CA VAL A 65 3.96 42.67 10.24
C VAL A 65 3.39 43.64 9.19
N SER A 66 4.27 44.27 8.40
CA SER A 66 3.83 45.17 7.32
C SER A 66 3.02 44.43 6.26
N ARG A 67 2.03 45.11 5.67
CA ARG A 67 1.20 44.56 4.59
C ARG A 67 2.05 44.08 3.40
N ALA A 68 3.07 44.85 3.04
CA ALA A 68 4.01 44.49 1.98
C ALA A 68 4.77 43.18 2.26
N LEU A 69 5.23 42.97 3.49
CA LEU A 69 5.92 41.74 3.89
C LEU A 69 4.97 40.52 3.82
N SER A 70 3.73 40.69 4.27
CA SER A 70 2.70 39.65 4.24
C SER A 70 2.33 39.24 2.81
N GLU A 71 2.13 40.20 1.92
CA GLU A 71 1.83 39.97 0.50
C GLU A 71 3.01 39.28 -0.22
N ALA A 72 4.24 39.77 -0.01
CA ALA A 72 5.43 39.18 -0.60
C ALA A 72 5.64 37.72 -0.14
N THR A 73 5.47 37.47 1.16
CA THR A 73 5.67 36.13 1.74
C THR A 73 4.59 35.15 1.30
N THR A 74 3.35 35.60 1.20
CA THR A 74 2.23 34.78 0.68
C THR A 74 2.48 34.39 -0.77
N ARG A 75 2.94 35.33 -1.60
CA ARG A 75 3.32 35.05 -2.99
C ARG A 75 4.47 34.06 -3.08
N GLN A 76 5.53 34.27 -2.30
CA GLN A 76 6.69 33.37 -2.24
C GLN A 76 6.28 31.94 -1.84
N TRP A 77 5.36 31.80 -0.88
CA TRP A 77 4.81 30.51 -0.47
C TRP A 77 4.07 29.81 -1.62
N LYS A 78 3.22 30.53 -2.35
CA LYS A 78 2.55 30.02 -3.55
C LYS A 78 3.56 29.58 -4.60
N GLN A 79 4.59 30.38 -4.89
CA GLN A 79 5.62 29.99 -5.88
C GLN A 79 6.36 28.71 -5.49
N VAL A 80 6.73 28.54 -4.22
CA VAL A 80 7.37 27.29 -3.76
C VAL A 80 6.42 26.10 -3.97
N MET A 81 5.13 26.27 -3.67
CA MET A 81 4.14 25.21 -3.92
C MET A 81 4.00 24.88 -5.41
N TYR A 82 3.99 25.88 -6.28
CA TYR A 82 3.97 25.70 -7.74
C TYR A 82 5.19 24.92 -8.23
N PHE A 83 6.41 25.32 -7.81
CA PHE A 83 7.64 24.61 -8.16
C PHE A 83 7.63 23.16 -7.67
N LEU A 84 7.11 22.90 -6.47
CA LEU A 84 7.00 21.54 -5.94
C LEU A 84 5.99 20.67 -6.70
N MET A 85 5.03 21.26 -7.41
CA MET A 85 4.01 20.55 -8.18
C MET A 85 4.46 20.24 -9.61
N TYR A 86 5.09 21.20 -10.29
CA TYR A 86 5.31 21.12 -11.75
C TYR A 86 6.77 21.12 -12.18
N GLU A 87 7.64 21.80 -11.44
CA GLU A 87 9.05 21.95 -11.85
C GLU A 87 9.95 20.90 -11.19
N ALA A 88 9.71 20.60 -9.92
CA ALA A 88 10.59 19.73 -9.12
C ALA A 88 10.30 18.23 -9.26
N THR A 89 9.24 17.85 -9.99
CA THR A 89 8.78 16.46 -10.13
C THR A 89 8.08 16.24 -11.46
N ASP A 90 8.34 15.11 -12.11
CA ASP A 90 7.70 14.73 -13.39
C ASP A 90 6.18 14.52 -13.27
N THR A 91 5.69 14.26 -12.05
CA THR A 91 4.28 14.07 -11.74
C THR A 91 3.89 14.84 -10.49
N VAL A 92 2.70 15.43 -10.50
CA VAL A 92 2.17 16.22 -9.39
C VAL A 92 2.10 15.35 -8.12
N PRO A 93 2.71 15.77 -6.99
CA PRO A 93 2.68 15.00 -5.76
C PRO A 93 1.27 14.80 -5.21
N ALA A 94 1.07 13.71 -4.44
CA ALA A 94 -0.19 13.46 -3.75
C ALA A 94 -0.63 14.64 -2.87
N SER A 95 -1.93 14.93 -2.82
CA SER A 95 -2.48 16.06 -2.08
C SER A 95 -2.11 16.11 -0.58
N SER A 96 -1.94 14.95 0.06
CA SER A 96 -1.49 14.85 1.46
C SER A 96 -0.06 15.34 1.64
N THR A 97 0.82 15.05 0.67
CA THR A 97 2.19 15.57 0.61
C THR A 97 2.18 17.07 0.37
N LEU A 98 1.39 17.57 -0.60
CA LEU A 98 1.28 18.99 -0.88
C LEU A 98 0.80 19.79 0.34
N LYS A 99 -0.25 19.31 1.01
CA LYS A 99 -0.73 19.92 2.26
C LYS A 99 0.32 19.90 3.36
N ALA A 100 1.02 18.78 3.52
CA ALA A 100 2.01 18.67 4.58
C ALA A 100 3.24 19.56 4.33
N SER A 101 3.61 19.78 3.07
CA SER A 101 4.61 20.78 2.66
C SER A 101 4.11 22.19 2.89
N SER A 102 2.87 22.48 2.47
CA SER A 102 2.22 23.78 2.65
C SER A 102 2.11 24.16 4.14
N VAL A 103 1.71 23.24 5.03
CA VAL A 103 1.69 23.45 6.49
C VAL A 103 3.09 23.68 7.06
N CYS A 104 4.10 22.96 6.57
CA CYS A 104 5.49 23.17 6.98
C CYS A 104 5.99 24.57 6.58
N LEU A 105 5.71 24.99 5.34
CA LEU A 105 6.06 26.32 4.83
C LEU A 105 5.31 27.41 5.58
N LYS A 106 4.02 27.24 5.85
CA LYS A 106 3.23 28.18 6.66
C LYS A 106 3.85 28.41 8.03
N ASP A 107 4.24 27.34 8.71
CA ASP A 107 4.85 27.41 10.04
C ASP A 107 6.23 28.10 10.00
N PHE A 108 7.03 27.83 8.97
CA PHE A 108 8.31 28.51 8.75
C PHE A 108 8.11 30.00 8.39
N THR A 109 7.14 30.30 7.53
CA THR A 109 6.73 31.67 7.17
C THR A 109 6.36 32.47 8.41
N PHE A 110 5.61 31.89 9.35
CA PHE A 110 5.26 32.57 10.60
C PHE A 110 6.51 32.87 11.45
N PHE A 111 7.44 31.92 11.51
CA PHE A 111 8.71 32.08 12.22
C PHE A 111 9.63 33.14 11.59
N ALA A 112 9.66 33.23 10.26
CA ALA A 112 10.40 34.23 9.50
C ALA A 112 9.76 35.63 9.62
N ALA A 113 8.43 35.71 9.50
CA ALA A 113 7.68 36.96 9.62
C ALA A 113 7.83 37.58 11.03
N ALA A 114 7.91 36.77 12.09
CA ALA A 114 8.22 37.25 13.44
C ALA A 114 9.60 37.93 13.56
N ARG A 115 10.50 37.69 12.61
CA ARG A 115 11.82 38.34 12.48
C ARG A 115 11.83 39.45 11.43
N GLN A 116 10.67 39.86 10.92
CA GLN A 116 10.51 40.88 9.88
C GLN A 116 11.25 40.56 8.58
N ILE A 117 11.40 39.27 8.25
CA ILE A 117 12.01 38.79 7.01
C ILE A 117 11.02 37.95 6.20
N THR A 118 11.19 37.95 4.88
CA THR A 118 10.37 37.17 3.95
C THR A 118 10.68 35.68 4.03
N LEU A 119 9.82 34.84 3.44
CA LEU A 119 10.09 33.40 3.32
C LEU A 119 11.41 33.12 2.58
N TYR A 120 11.70 33.84 1.50
CA TYR A 120 12.89 33.59 0.68
C TYR A 120 14.18 34.03 1.40
N GLU A 121 14.16 35.16 2.10
CA GLU A 121 15.28 35.59 2.94
C GLU A 121 15.53 34.59 4.07
N GLY A 122 14.44 34.11 4.71
CA GLY A 122 14.52 33.09 5.74
C GLY A 122 15.11 31.77 5.23
N LEU A 123 14.67 31.26 4.07
CA LEU A 123 15.18 30.02 3.47
C LEU A 123 16.61 30.16 2.92
N SER A 124 17.04 31.38 2.57
CA SER A 124 18.40 31.68 2.11
C SER A 124 19.40 31.82 3.25
N SER A 125 18.92 32.06 4.49
CA SER A 125 19.77 32.24 5.66
C SER A 125 19.98 30.94 6.42
N VAL A 126 21.24 30.51 6.51
CA VAL A 126 21.62 29.31 7.27
C VAL A 126 21.22 29.44 8.74
N ALA A 127 21.51 30.59 9.36
CA ALA A 127 21.20 30.83 10.77
C ALA A 127 19.69 30.73 11.05
N VAL A 128 18.85 31.35 10.22
CA VAL A 128 17.39 31.35 10.41
C VAL A 128 16.81 29.94 10.27
N VAL A 129 17.28 29.16 9.30
CA VAL A 129 16.82 27.77 9.11
C VAL A 129 17.24 26.89 10.30
N LEU A 130 18.48 27.05 10.80
CA LEU A 130 18.97 26.28 11.94
C LEU A 130 18.23 26.65 13.23
N ASP A 131 17.99 27.94 13.48
CA ASP A 131 17.20 28.41 14.62
C ASP A 131 15.78 27.84 14.61
N TYR A 132 15.16 27.76 13.44
CA TYR A 132 13.83 27.20 13.29
C TYR A 132 13.78 25.72 13.68
N VAL A 133 14.73 24.91 13.18
CA VAL A 133 14.73 23.46 13.44
C VAL A 133 15.25 23.10 14.83
N ALA A 134 16.01 24.00 15.47
CA ALA A 134 16.47 23.85 16.85
C ALA A 134 15.32 23.88 17.86
N GLN A 135 14.18 24.50 17.54
CA GLN A 135 13.00 24.50 18.42
C GLN A 135 12.51 23.08 18.73
N ALA A 136 11.96 22.89 19.94
CA ALA A 136 11.38 21.62 20.37
C ALA A 136 10.21 21.20 19.46
N GLY A 137 10.15 19.91 19.09
CA GLY A 137 9.05 19.34 18.30
C GLY A 137 9.11 19.63 16.79
N LYS A 138 10.23 20.16 16.28
CA LYS A 138 10.43 20.47 14.85
C LYS A 138 11.17 19.38 14.07
N GLU A 139 11.48 18.23 14.67
CA GLU A 139 12.27 17.15 14.06
C GLU A 139 11.63 16.64 12.76
N ARG A 140 10.28 16.46 12.75
CA ARG A 140 9.53 16.07 11.54
C ARG A 140 9.50 17.17 10.48
N LYS A 141 9.47 18.44 10.92
CA LYS A 141 9.44 19.60 10.03
C LYS A 141 10.83 19.83 9.42
N ALA A 142 11.92 19.53 10.14
CA ALA A 142 13.29 19.58 9.64
C ALA A 142 13.50 18.69 8.40
N HIS A 143 13.06 17.43 8.45
CA HIS A 143 13.11 16.53 7.29
C HIS A 143 12.26 17.03 6.11
N ARG A 144 11.08 17.60 6.40
CA ARG A 144 10.22 18.14 5.35
C ARG A 144 10.83 19.38 4.69
N LEU A 145 11.36 20.27 5.50
CA LEU A 145 12.04 21.47 5.06
C LEU A 145 13.28 21.10 4.22
N HIS A 146 14.08 20.14 4.68
CA HIS A 146 15.19 19.57 3.90
C HIS A 146 14.74 19.07 2.53
N ALA A 147 13.68 18.26 2.45
CA ALA A 147 13.18 17.76 1.17
C ALA A 147 12.72 18.89 0.22
N ILE A 148 12.13 19.97 0.76
CA ILE A 148 11.75 21.15 -0.02
C ILE A 148 13.00 21.89 -0.51
N LEU A 149 13.97 22.14 0.38
CA LEU A 149 15.22 22.83 0.06
C LEU A 149 16.05 22.09 -0.98
N VAL A 150 16.14 20.76 -0.92
CA VAL A 150 16.81 19.93 -1.94
C VAL A 150 16.17 20.13 -3.30
N LYS A 151 14.84 20.14 -3.39
CA LYS A 151 14.11 20.36 -4.64
C LYS A 151 14.33 21.76 -5.19
N LEU A 152 14.23 22.79 -4.36
CA LEU A 152 14.46 24.18 -4.75
C LEU A 152 15.91 24.40 -5.20
N HIS A 153 16.89 23.81 -4.51
CA HIS A 153 18.29 23.87 -4.89
C HIS A 153 18.56 23.23 -6.25
N ARG A 154 17.95 22.06 -6.54
CA ARG A 154 18.07 21.37 -7.85
C ARG A 154 17.51 22.18 -9.02
N LEU A 155 16.45 22.96 -8.79
CA LEU A 155 15.89 23.85 -9.81
C LEU A 155 16.80 25.04 -10.12
N GLY A 156 17.70 25.39 -9.19
CA GLY A 156 18.65 26.48 -9.35
C GLY A 156 18.06 27.86 -9.13
N VAL A 157 18.97 28.84 -8.98
CA VAL A 157 18.61 30.25 -8.72
C VAL A 157 17.94 30.89 -9.95
N GLU A 158 18.35 30.50 -11.16
CA GLU A 158 17.77 31.03 -12.40
C GLU A 158 16.27 30.76 -12.52
N THR A 159 15.82 29.59 -12.07
CA THR A 159 14.43 29.16 -12.13
C THR A 159 13.62 29.69 -10.95
N THR A 160 14.18 29.64 -9.74
CA THR A 160 13.44 29.90 -8.49
C THR A 160 13.59 31.33 -7.98
N GLY A 161 14.65 32.04 -8.39
CA GLY A 161 15.10 33.29 -7.77
C GLY A 161 15.55 33.13 -6.31
N LEU A 162 15.74 31.89 -5.83
CA LEU A 162 16.10 31.59 -4.44
C LEU A 162 17.46 30.89 -4.38
N ARG A 163 18.40 31.49 -3.63
CA ARG A 163 19.70 30.84 -3.33
C ARG A 163 19.59 30.00 -2.06
N VAL A 164 19.42 28.70 -2.24
CA VAL A 164 19.37 27.75 -1.11
C VAL A 164 20.80 27.30 -0.73
N PRO A 165 21.28 27.60 0.49
CA PRO A 165 22.61 27.19 0.97
C PRO A 165 22.63 25.71 1.42
N LEU A 166 22.28 24.79 0.51
CA LEU A 166 22.05 23.39 0.84
C LEU A 166 23.29 22.69 1.41
N ALA A 167 24.49 23.03 0.95
CA ALA A 167 25.74 22.42 1.43
C ALA A 167 25.93 22.55 2.96
N GLN A 168 25.51 23.69 3.52
CA GLN A 168 25.61 23.95 4.97
C GLN A 168 24.40 23.42 5.74
N LEU A 169 23.23 23.34 5.09
CA LEU A 169 21.98 22.91 5.73
C LEU A 169 21.73 21.40 5.67
N HIS A 170 22.36 20.69 4.73
CA HIS A 170 22.07 19.28 4.47
C HIS A 170 22.27 18.39 5.70
N LYS A 171 23.48 18.41 6.28
CA LYS A 171 23.86 17.55 7.41
C LYS A 171 23.10 17.93 8.70
N PRO A 172 23.04 19.21 9.14
CA PRO A 172 22.32 19.57 10.35
C PRO A 172 20.82 19.21 10.33
N LEU A 173 20.15 19.40 9.18
CA LEU A 173 18.73 19.05 9.05
C LEU A 173 18.49 17.53 9.14
N LEU A 174 19.40 16.72 8.60
CA LEU A 174 19.33 15.26 8.69
C LEU A 174 19.66 14.76 10.11
N GLU A 175 20.66 15.36 10.78
CA GLU A 175 21.00 15.04 12.16
C GLU A 175 19.84 15.38 13.12
N ARG A 176 19.20 16.54 12.91
CA ARG A 176 18.01 16.91 13.66
C ARG A 176 16.85 15.94 13.41
N PHE A 177 16.72 15.42 12.19
CA PHE A 177 15.75 14.38 11.90
C PHE A 177 16.12 13.03 12.54
N SER A 178 17.40 12.64 12.58
CA SER A 178 17.82 11.38 13.21
C SER A 178 17.66 11.39 14.73
N GLN A 179 17.69 12.56 15.36
CA GLN A 179 17.34 12.75 16.78
C GLN A 179 15.86 12.42 17.08
N ARG A 180 15.02 12.27 16.05
CA ARG A 180 13.65 11.82 16.24
C ARG A 180 13.64 10.38 16.76
N ALA A 181 13.13 10.20 17.97
CA ALA A 181 12.66 8.91 18.42
C ALA A 181 11.57 8.40 17.45
N GLY A 182 11.84 7.31 16.72
CA GLY A 182 10.79 6.57 15.99
C GLY A 182 10.53 6.98 14.54
N TYR A 183 11.57 6.94 13.69
CA TYR A 183 11.38 6.40 12.33
C TYR A 183 11.70 4.90 12.26
N ALA A 184 11.63 4.22 13.41
CA ALA A 184 11.60 2.78 13.47
C ALA A 184 10.33 2.28 12.79
N GLN A 185 10.46 1.21 12.04
CA GLN A 185 9.34 0.49 11.48
C GLN A 185 8.34 0.14 12.58
N TYR A 186 7.03 0.28 12.31
CA TYR A 186 5.98 -0.07 13.28
C TYR A 186 6.23 -1.47 13.86
N PRO A 187 6.10 -1.66 15.18
CA PRO A 187 6.32 -2.98 15.77
C PRO A 187 5.19 -3.93 15.39
N VAL A 188 5.54 -5.21 15.26
CA VAL A 188 4.57 -6.30 15.12
C VAL A 188 3.75 -6.42 16.40
N ILE A 189 2.52 -6.91 16.31
CA ILE A 189 1.70 -7.21 17.48
C ILE A 189 2.09 -8.61 17.98
N PRO A 190 2.49 -8.78 19.25
CA PRO A 190 2.77 -10.08 19.85
C PRO A 190 1.61 -11.06 19.69
N THR A 191 1.89 -12.36 19.58
CA THR A 191 0.87 -13.36 19.27
C THR A 191 -0.29 -13.37 20.26
N GLN A 192 -0.03 -13.23 21.56
CA GLN A 192 -1.07 -13.26 22.60
C GLN A 192 -2.03 -12.08 22.42
N ILE A 193 -1.48 -10.87 22.33
CA ILE A 193 -2.23 -9.63 22.14
C ILE A 193 -3.02 -9.69 20.83
N TYR A 194 -2.40 -10.19 19.76
CA TYR A 194 -3.04 -10.27 18.45
C TYR A 194 -4.18 -11.29 18.41
N GLN A 195 -4.01 -12.46 19.03
CA GLN A 195 -5.08 -13.47 19.14
C GLN A 195 -6.27 -12.93 19.94
N HIS A 196 -6.01 -12.32 21.09
CA HIS A 196 -7.06 -11.71 21.90
C HIS A 196 -7.83 -10.64 21.10
N PHE A 197 -7.10 -9.77 20.39
CA PHE A 197 -7.69 -8.75 19.52
C PHE A 197 -8.58 -9.37 18.42
N LEU A 198 -8.10 -10.40 17.70
CA LEU A 198 -8.87 -11.04 16.63
C LEU A 198 -10.14 -11.72 17.18
N SER A 199 -10.04 -12.43 18.31
CA SER A 199 -11.19 -13.06 18.96
C SER A 199 -12.22 -12.03 19.43
N ALA A 200 -11.77 -10.89 19.99
CA ALA A 200 -12.66 -9.81 20.39
C ALA A 200 -13.35 -9.17 19.18
N CYS A 201 -12.62 -8.94 18.09
CA CYS A 201 -13.20 -8.44 16.84
C CYS A 201 -14.27 -9.40 16.28
N GLU A 202 -14.03 -10.70 16.30
CA GLU A 202 -15.01 -11.69 15.81
C GLU A 202 -16.25 -11.73 16.70
N HIS A 203 -16.08 -11.71 18.02
CA HIS A 203 -17.19 -11.66 18.98
C HIS A 203 -18.04 -10.39 18.80
N ASP A 204 -17.40 -9.22 18.76
CA ASP A 204 -18.10 -7.95 18.57
C ASP A 204 -18.79 -7.87 17.20
N LEU A 205 -18.23 -8.52 16.17
CA LEU A 205 -18.84 -8.57 14.84
C LEU A 205 -20.15 -9.37 14.87
N VAL A 206 -20.17 -10.50 15.56
CA VAL A 206 -21.40 -11.30 15.77
C VAL A 206 -22.46 -10.49 16.52
N LEU A 207 -22.07 -9.75 17.57
CA LEU A 207 -23.01 -8.89 18.29
C LEU A 207 -23.59 -7.78 17.39
N ALA A 208 -22.74 -7.14 16.58
CA ALA A 208 -23.16 -6.09 15.66
C ALA A 208 -24.06 -6.62 14.52
N GLU A 209 -23.81 -7.84 14.04
CA GLU A 209 -24.69 -8.53 13.09
C GLU A 209 -26.05 -8.83 13.70
N GLY A 210 -26.10 -9.27 14.96
CA GLY A 210 -27.35 -9.58 15.67
C GLY A 210 -28.31 -8.40 15.81
N ILE A 211 -27.79 -7.17 15.90
CA ILE A 211 -28.60 -5.94 15.97
C ILE A 211 -28.75 -5.23 14.62
N ALA A 212 -28.19 -5.77 13.54
CA ALA A 212 -28.08 -5.05 12.28
C ALA A 212 -29.46 -4.72 11.67
N ASP A 213 -30.44 -5.62 11.80
CA ASP A 213 -31.83 -5.38 11.38
C ASP A 213 -32.48 -4.21 12.12
N ILE A 214 -32.36 -4.21 13.46
CA ILE A 214 -32.93 -3.19 14.33
C ILE A 214 -32.28 -1.83 14.05
N LEU A 215 -30.95 -1.80 13.93
CA LEU A 215 -30.19 -0.59 13.65
C LEU A 215 -30.51 -0.03 12.26
N SER A 216 -30.58 -0.88 11.23
CA SER A 216 -30.94 -0.50 9.87
C SER A 216 -32.35 0.11 9.82
N GLY A 217 -33.33 -0.52 10.48
CA GLY A 217 -34.69 -0.01 10.55
C GLY A 217 -34.79 1.32 11.31
N TYR A 218 -34.04 1.47 12.40
CA TYR A 218 -33.95 2.73 13.14
C TYR A 218 -33.38 3.85 12.25
N LEU A 219 -32.27 3.58 11.54
CA LEU A 219 -31.64 4.55 10.64
C LEU A 219 -32.58 4.98 9.50
N ALA A 220 -33.28 4.03 8.87
CA ALA A 220 -34.24 4.32 7.81
C ALA A 220 -35.33 5.31 8.26
N ARG A 221 -35.87 5.13 9.47
CA ARG A 221 -36.89 6.02 10.06
C ARG A 221 -36.31 7.40 10.37
N VAL A 222 -35.12 7.46 10.97
CA VAL A 222 -34.41 8.73 11.24
C VAL A 222 -34.18 9.51 9.94
N TYR A 223 -33.71 8.86 8.89
CA TYR A 223 -33.51 9.51 7.60
C TYR A 223 -34.81 9.90 6.90
N GLY A 224 -35.90 9.18 7.17
CA GLY A 224 -37.27 9.54 6.76
C GLY A 224 -37.84 10.77 7.49
N GLY A 225 -37.09 11.37 8.42
CA GLY A 225 -37.50 12.55 9.19
C GLY A 225 -38.22 12.23 10.50
N GLU A 226 -38.32 10.95 10.88
CA GLU A 226 -38.89 10.56 12.17
C GLU A 226 -37.87 10.75 13.32
N SER A 227 -38.38 10.91 14.54
CA SER A 227 -37.58 10.85 15.77
C SER A 227 -37.94 9.62 16.61
N PRO A 228 -37.56 8.41 16.16
CA PRO A 228 -37.89 7.17 16.87
C PRO A 228 -37.17 7.06 18.21
N VAL A 229 -37.85 6.46 19.19
CA VAL A 229 -37.25 6.06 20.47
C VAL A 229 -36.19 5.00 20.20
N VAL A 230 -35.02 5.14 20.82
CA VAL A 230 -33.91 4.19 20.67
C VAL A 230 -34.28 2.86 21.36
N PRO A 231 -34.28 1.72 20.66
CA PRO A 231 -34.51 0.42 21.28
C PRO A 231 -33.45 0.10 22.35
N ALA A 232 -33.88 -0.48 23.47
CA ALA A 232 -33.00 -0.81 24.61
C ALA A 232 -31.83 -1.73 24.23
N GLU A 233 -32.05 -2.62 23.25
CA GLU A 233 -31.02 -3.50 22.70
C GLU A 233 -29.88 -2.74 22.01
N LEU A 234 -30.18 -1.65 21.28
CA LEU A 234 -29.14 -0.82 20.67
C LEU A 234 -28.31 -0.10 21.74
N ILE A 235 -28.95 0.35 22.82
CA ILE A 235 -28.27 1.00 23.96
C ILE A 235 -27.34 0.00 24.63
N ARG A 236 -27.81 -1.22 24.91
CA ARG A 236 -27.02 -2.29 25.54
C ARG A 236 -25.76 -2.61 24.73
N ILE A 237 -25.87 -2.78 23.41
CA ILE A 237 -24.72 -3.07 22.55
C ILE A 237 -23.82 -1.84 22.38
N ALA A 238 -24.38 -0.63 22.31
CA ALA A 238 -23.57 0.58 22.26
C ALA A 238 -22.68 0.73 23.50
N VAL A 239 -23.22 0.45 24.70
CA VAL A 239 -22.46 0.45 25.96
C VAL A 239 -21.39 -0.64 25.96
N HIS A 240 -21.70 -1.86 25.51
CA HIS A 240 -20.70 -2.94 25.36
C HIS A 240 -19.54 -2.53 24.45
N LEU A 241 -19.82 -1.81 23.35
CA LEU A 241 -18.82 -1.32 22.42
C LEU A 241 -18.08 -0.06 22.90
N GLY A 242 -18.27 0.37 24.15
CA GLY A 242 -17.59 1.52 24.76
C GLY A 242 -18.28 2.88 24.57
N GLY A 243 -19.50 2.89 24.01
CA GLY A 243 -20.32 4.09 23.90
C GLY A 243 -20.91 4.51 25.26
N LYS A 244 -21.10 5.82 25.45
CA LYS A 244 -21.82 6.35 26.63
C LYS A 244 -23.32 6.39 26.36
N ASP A 245 -24.12 6.05 27.36
CA ASP A 245 -25.56 6.28 27.33
C ASP A 245 -25.83 7.79 27.25
N SER A 246 -26.20 8.24 26.07
CA SER A 246 -26.30 9.65 25.70
C SER A 246 -27.28 9.81 24.55
N PRO A 247 -27.78 11.03 24.28
CA PRO A 247 -28.64 11.30 23.12
C PRO A 247 -28.00 10.91 21.78
N TYR A 248 -26.67 10.73 21.75
CA TYR A 248 -25.89 10.36 20.56
C TYR A 248 -25.55 8.87 20.50
N VAL A 249 -26.20 8.03 21.32
CA VAL A 249 -25.90 6.59 21.44
C VAL A 249 -25.89 5.87 20.10
N VAL A 250 -26.83 6.17 19.19
CA VAL A 250 -26.89 5.54 17.86
C VAL A 250 -25.76 6.02 16.96
N SER A 251 -25.41 7.30 17.01
CA SER A 251 -24.26 7.82 16.27
C SER A 251 -22.96 7.19 16.75
N SER A 252 -22.82 7.00 18.07
CA SER A 252 -21.67 6.30 18.66
C SER A 252 -21.64 4.84 18.24
N LEU A 253 -22.78 4.15 18.25
CA LEU A 253 -22.89 2.76 17.84
C LEU A 253 -22.48 2.57 16.38
N VAL A 254 -22.99 3.39 15.47
CA VAL A 254 -22.60 3.35 14.05
C VAL A 254 -21.11 3.64 13.88
N ALA A 255 -20.54 4.59 14.63
CA ALA A 255 -19.12 4.90 14.60
C ALA A 255 -18.26 3.70 15.08
N SER A 256 -18.65 3.07 16.19
CA SER A 256 -17.98 1.88 16.73
C SER A 256 -18.07 0.68 15.79
N THR A 257 -19.25 0.39 15.24
CA THR A 257 -19.44 -0.71 14.26
C THR A 257 -18.63 -0.46 12.99
N ARG A 258 -18.58 0.78 12.52
CA ARG A 258 -17.75 1.18 11.38
C ARG A 258 -16.26 0.96 11.66
N ALA A 259 -15.79 1.37 12.85
CA ALA A 259 -14.40 1.16 13.26
C ALA A 259 -14.05 -0.33 13.35
N LEU A 260 -14.95 -1.13 13.94
CA LEU A 260 -14.83 -2.59 14.01
C LEU A 260 -14.70 -3.21 12.61
N CYS A 261 -15.62 -2.91 11.68
CA CYS A 261 -15.56 -3.43 10.31
C CYS A 261 -14.25 -3.05 9.62
N GLN A 262 -13.78 -1.81 9.78
CA GLN A 262 -12.49 -1.36 9.24
C GLN A 262 -11.31 -2.14 9.82
N LEU A 263 -11.29 -2.38 11.13
CA LEU A 263 -10.23 -3.14 11.80
C LEU A 263 -10.20 -4.60 11.34
N VAL A 264 -11.36 -5.24 11.20
CA VAL A 264 -11.47 -6.61 10.65
C VAL A 264 -10.91 -6.65 9.23
N ILE A 265 -11.38 -5.76 8.34
CA ILE A 265 -10.89 -5.70 6.95
C ILE A 265 -9.37 -5.51 6.91
N LEU A 266 -8.82 -4.56 7.68
CA LEU A 266 -7.38 -4.30 7.71
C LEU A 266 -6.57 -5.51 8.21
N SER A 267 -7.11 -6.27 9.17
CA SER A 267 -6.44 -7.42 9.78
C SER A 267 -6.28 -8.59 8.80
N PHE A 268 -7.28 -8.83 7.94
CA PHE A 268 -7.26 -9.96 6.99
C PHE A 268 -6.73 -9.61 5.60
N THR A 269 -6.61 -8.32 5.26
CA THR A 269 -6.16 -7.89 3.93
C THR A 269 -4.76 -7.29 3.94
N GLY A 270 -4.35 -6.67 5.04
CA GLY A 270 -3.13 -5.87 5.10
C GLY A 270 -3.19 -4.57 4.30
N MET A 271 -4.39 -4.11 3.91
CA MET A 271 -4.59 -2.82 3.25
C MET A 271 -4.01 -1.66 4.07
N ARG A 272 -3.67 -0.54 3.41
CA ARG A 272 -3.36 0.70 4.12
C ARG A 272 -4.66 1.27 4.69
N ALA A 273 -4.56 1.99 5.81
CA ALA A 273 -5.72 2.63 6.43
C ALA A 273 -6.52 3.50 5.44
N ALA A 274 -5.83 4.31 4.63
CA ALA A 274 -6.46 5.14 3.61
C ALA A 274 -7.08 4.32 2.45
N GLU A 275 -6.58 3.12 2.16
CA GLU A 275 -7.19 2.24 1.14
C GLU A 275 -8.51 1.68 1.67
N ALA A 276 -8.55 1.24 2.94
CA ALA A 276 -9.78 0.78 3.57
C ALA A 276 -10.83 1.90 3.74
N GLU A 277 -10.39 3.12 4.09
CA GLU A 277 -11.29 4.30 4.20
C GLU A 277 -11.94 4.71 2.88
N ASN A 278 -11.30 4.41 1.74
CA ASN A 278 -11.77 4.76 0.40
C ASN A 278 -12.25 3.55 -0.41
N LEU A 279 -12.68 2.47 0.26
CA LEU A 279 -13.30 1.34 -0.41
C LEU A 279 -14.64 1.76 -1.05
N PRO A 280 -14.87 1.43 -2.33
CA PRO A 280 -16.18 1.59 -2.97
C PRO A 280 -17.26 0.78 -2.26
N TYR A 281 -18.53 1.15 -2.46
CA TYR A 281 -19.66 0.40 -1.90
C TYR A 281 -19.70 -1.05 -2.42
N ASP A 282 -19.61 -1.26 -3.74
CA ASP A 282 -19.49 -2.58 -4.37
C ASP A 282 -18.03 -3.02 -4.46
N CYS A 283 -17.43 -3.32 -3.31
CA CYS A 283 -16.03 -3.76 -3.25
C CYS A 283 -15.85 -5.27 -3.10
N LEU A 284 -16.87 -6.04 -2.70
CA LEU A 284 -16.75 -7.47 -2.42
C LEU A 284 -17.06 -8.30 -3.67
N ARG A 285 -16.17 -9.22 -4.03
CA ARG A 285 -16.39 -10.24 -5.06
C ARG A 285 -16.26 -11.63 -4.45
N GLU A 286 -17.31 -12.44 -4.62
CA GLU A 286 -17.35 -13.84 -4.24
C GLU A 286 -17.24 -14.70 -5.50
N THR A 287 -16.27 -15.60 -5.55
CA THR A 287 -16.05 -16.47 -6.72
C THR A 287 -15.99 -17.92 -6.26
N LEU A 288 -16.87 -18.75 -6.79
CA LEU A 288 -16.88 -20.18 -6.54
C LEU A 288 -15.93 -20.87 -7.53
N LEU A 289 -14.87 -21.47 -7.01
CA LEU A 289 -13.93 -22.29 -7.79
C LEU A 289 -13.74 -23.61 -7.05
N ASP A 290 -13.87 -24.73 -7.77
CA ASP A 290 -13.66 -26.08 -7.22
C ASP A 290 -14.44 -26.39 -5.94
N GLY A 291 -15.65 -25.84 -5.81
CA GLY A 291 -16.52 -26.02 -4.64
C GLY A 291 -16.15 -25.16 -3.42
N VAL A 292 -15.13 -24.29 -3.53
CA VAL A 292 -14.70 -23.36 -2.49
C VAL A 292 -15.02 -21.92 -2.87
N THR A 293 -15.65 -21.18 -1.97
CA THR A 293 -15.94 -19.75 -2.17
C THR A 293 -14.71 -18.93 -1.82
N HIS A 294 -14.16 -18.23 -2.81
CA HIS A 294 -13.07 -17.28 -2.66
C HIS A 294 -13.60 -15.86 -2.51
N TYR A 295 -13.05 -15.12 -1.55
CA TYR A 295 -13.42 -13.73 -1.28
C TYR A 295 -12.31 -12.79 -1.71
N THR A 296 -12.65 -11.81 -2.53
CA THR A 296 -11.73 -10.75 -2.94
C THR A 296 -12.36 -9.38 -2.76
N ILE A 297 -11.52 -8.40 -2.45
CA ILE A 297 -11.91 -7.00 -2.27
C ILE A 297 -11.28 -6.18 -3.38
N GLU A 298 -12.09 -5.48 -4.15
CA GLU A 298 -11.65 -4.54 -5.17
C GLU A 298 -11.69 -3.11 -4.63
N GLY A 299 -10.63 -2.35 -4.86
CA GLY A 299 -10.54 -0.97 -4.42
C GLY A 299 -9.51 -0.17 -5.21
N ILE A 300 -9.16 1.00 -4.68
CA ILE A 300 -8.27 1.95 -5.35
C ILE A 300 -7.05 2.23 -4.47
N THR A 301 -5.85 2.14 -5.05
CA THR A 301 -4.59 2.55 -4.41
C THR A 301 -3.91 3.65 -5.21
N THR A 302 -3.36 4.66 -4.52
CA THR A 302 -2.62 5.78 -5.13
C THR A 302 -1.15 5.78 -4.78
N LYS A 303 -0.78 5.12 -3.69
CA LYS A 303 0.59 5.12 -3.22
C LYS A 303 1.42 4.29 -4.20
N LEU A 304 2.57 4.82 -4.61
CA LEU A 304 3.48 4.20 -5.58
C LEU A 304 3.02 4.27 -7.04
N SER A 305 1.91 4.95 -7.33
CA SER A 305 1.38 5.19 -8.69
C SER A 305 1.53 6.65 -9.14
N GLY A 306 2.49 7.40 -8.59
CA GLY A 306 2.65 8.84 -8.89
C GLY A 306 1.44 9.69 -8.50
N GLY A 307 0.66 9.26 -7.49
CA GLY A 307 -0.55 9.95 -7.06
C GLY A 307 -1.81 9.64 -7.89
N ARG A 308 -1.69 8.86 -8.98
CA ARG A 308 -2.83 8.44 -9.80
C ARG A 308 -3.56 7.25 -9.18
N PRO A 309 -4.91 7.24 -9.17
CA PRO A 309 -5.67 6.10 -8.68
C PRO A 309 -5.46 4.89 -9.60
N ARG A 310 -5.10 3.74 -9.01
CA ARG A 310 -4.99 2.45 -9.69
C ARG A 310 -5.92 1.45 -9.01
N ARG A 311 -6.65 0.66 -9.79
CA ARG A 311 -7.43 -0.46 -9.25
C ARG A 311 -6.49 -1.51 -8.65
N ALA A 312 -6.84 -1.98 -7.46
CA ALA A 312 -6.13 -3.00 -6.72
C ALA A 312 -7.13 -4.02 -6.17
N CYS A 313 -6.65 -5.25 -5.99
CA CYS A 313 -7.44 -6.36 -5.50
C CYS A 313 -6.69 -7.02 -4.33
N TRP A 314 -7.43 -7.37 -3.28
CA TRP A 314 -6.95 -8.05 -2.08
C TRP A 314 -7.71 -9.34 -1.86
N VAL A 315 -7.00 -10.43 -1.61
CA VAL A 315 -7.64 -11.69 -1.17
C VAL A 315 -7.97 -11.56 0.31
N THR A 316 -9.13 -12.06 0.73
CA THR A 316 -9.62 -11.92 2.11
C THR A 316 -10.31 -13.19 2.62
N SER A 317 -10.75 -13.15 3.89
CA SER A 317 -11.42 -14.26 4.58
C SER A 317 -12.95 -14.06 4.65
N PRO A 318 -13.72 -15.13 4.97
CA PRO A 318 -15.17 -15.01 5.19
C PRO A 318 -15.55 -14.02 6.30
N ILE A 319 -14.70 -13.87 7.33
CA ILE A 319 -14.93 -12.92 8.44
C ILE A 319 -14.88 -11.49 7.92
N ALA A 320 -13.94 -11.17 7.03
CA ALA A 320 -13.88 -9.85 6.41
C ALA A 320 -15.04 -9.60 5.44
N ALA A 321 -15.49 -10.63 4.70
CA ALA A 321 -16.67 -10.53 3.85
C ALA A 321 -17.94 -10.21 4.66
N ARG A 322 -18.12 -10.86 5.83
CA ARG A 322 -19.17 -10.53 6.81
C ARG A 322 -19.11 -9.07 7.28
N ALA A 323 -17.92 -8.59 7.64
CA ALA A 323 -17.72 -7.19 8.03
C ALA A 323 -18.07 -6.19 6.91
N ILE A 324 -17.77 -6.53 5.64
CA ILE A 324 -18.16 -5.71 4.49
C ILE A 324 -19.68 -5.71 4.32
N LYS A 325 -20.34 -6.87 4.38
CA LYS A 325 -21.81 -6.97 4.27
C LYS A 325 -22.51 -6.16 5.36
N LEU A 326 -22.02 -6.22 6.60
CA LEU A 326 -22.53 -5.39 7.70
C LEU A 326 -22.34 -3.89 7.41
N ALA A 327 -21.17 -3.48 6.93
CA ALA A 327 -20.91 -2.09 6.59
C ALA A 327 -21.76 -1.60 5.39
N GLN A 328 -21.97 -2.45 4.37
CA GLN A 328 -22.85 -2.19 3.22
C GLN A 328 -24.29 -1.98 3.69
N ARG A 329 -24.76 -2.81 4.63
CA ARG A 329 -26.09 -2.69 5.19
C ARG A 329 -26.32 -1.33 5.84
N LEU A 330 -25.38 -0.87 6.67
CA LEU A 330 -25.48 0.43 7.33
C LEU A 330 -25.36 1.58 6.32
N SER A 331 -24.30 1.60 5.52
CA SER A 331 -24.05 2.67 4.53
C SER A 331 -25.13 2.76 3.46
N GLY A 332 -25.71 1.62 3.08
CA GLY A 332 -26.82 1.52 2.14
C GLY A 332 -28.05 2.31 2.59
N GLU A 333 -28.35 2.34 3.89
CA GLU A 333 -29.46 3.17 4.41
C GLU A 333 -29.23 4.67 4.18
N ALA A 334 -28.02 5.18 4.42
CA ALA A 334 -27.73 6.59 4.16
C ALA A 334 -27.68 6.89 2.66
N HIS A 335 -27.09 6.00 1.85
CA HIS A 335 -27.05 6.16 0.40
C HIS A 335 -28.46 6.19 -0.21
N ARG A 336 -29.36 5.32 0.26
CA ARG A 336 -30.76 5.29 -0.17
C ARG A 336 -31.51 6.56 0.22
N ALA A 337 -31.29 7.06 1.42
CA ALA A 337 -31.99 8.25 1.90
C ALA A 337 -31.52 9.57 1.29
N HIS A 338 -30.21 9.71 1.04
CA HIS A 338 -29.60 10.98 0.64
C HIS A 338 -29.03 10.99 -0.80
N GLY A 339 -29.14 9.88 -1.53
CA GLY A 339 -28.69 9.75 -2.92
C GLY A 339 -29.55 10.59 -3.87
N ALA A 340 -29.00 11.71 -4.35
CA ALA A 340 -29.72 12.65 -5.21
C ALA A 340 -29.92 12.19 -6.67
N HIS A 341 -29.42 11.02 -7.10
CA HIS A 341 -29.46 10.57 -8.50
C HIS A 341 -29.86 9.09 -8.60
N GLY A 342 -31.17 8.81 -8.62
CA GLY A 342 -31.72 7.47 -8.87
C GLY A 342 -31.44 6.45 -7.76
N ALA A 343 -32.49 5.91 -7.15
CA ALA A 343 -32.46 5.09 -5.93
C ALA A 343 -31.61 3.79 -5.97
N HIS A 344 -30.84 3.50 -7.02
CA HIS A 344 -30.08 2.26 -7.18
C HIS A 344 -28.65 2.40 -7.74
N ALA A 345 -28.21 3.60 -8.16
CA ALA A 345 -26.89 3.74 -8.79
C ALA A 345 -25.70 3.52 -7.83
N TYR A 346 -25.92 3.65 -6.51
CA TYR A 346 -24.87 3.42 -5.50
C TYR A 346 -24.52 1.93 -5.35
N ALA A 347 -25.45 1.03 -5.63
CA ALA A 347 -25.29 -0.41 -5.40
C ALA A 347 -24.22 -1.04 -6.31
N GLU A 348 -23.98 -0.44 -7.48
CA GLU A 348 -22.97 -0.88 -8.46
C GLU A 348 -21.74 0.05 -8.46
N SER A 349 -21.61 0.92 -7.45
CA SER A 349 -20.51 1.88 -7.37
C SER A 349 -19.18 1.19 -7.08
N THR A 350 -18.33 1.17 -8.12
CA THR A 350 -16.95 0.64 -8.08
C THR A 350 -15.88 1.72 -8.25
N ASP A 351 -16.29 2.93 -8.62
CA ASP A 351 -15.42 4.07 -8.97
C ASP A 351 -15.10 5.00 -7.77
N GLY A 352 -15.70 4.74 -6.61
CA GLY A 352 -15.58 5.54 -5.40
C GLY A 352 -16.51 6.77 -5.35
N SER A 353 -17.53 6.83 -6.22
CA SER A 353 -18.64 7.79 -6.09
C SER A 353 -19.43 7.59 -4.80
N HIS A 354 -19.57 6.34 -4.38
CA HIS A 354 -20.16 5.94 -3.10
C HIS A 354 -19.18 5.05 -2.34
N LEU A 355 -18.84 5.43 -1.12
CA LEU A 355 -17.89 4.70 -0.28
C LEU A 355 -18.62 3.78 0.69
N LEU A 356 -18.04 2.60 0.93
CA LEU A 356 -18.48 1.66 1.98
C LEU A 356 -18.53 2.32 3.36
N PHE A 357 -17.59 3.23 3.63
CA PHE A 357 -17.47 3.95 4.91
C PHE A 357 -17.73 5.44 4.75
N CYS A 358 -18.86 5.80 4.13
CA CYS A 358 -19.24 7.18 3.89
C CYS A 358 -19.57 7.97 5.18
N ARG A 359 -19.66 9.29 5.06
CA ARG A 359 -20.19 10.15 6.11
C ARG A 359 -21.71 10.08 6.09
N MET A 360 -22.27 9.39 7.08
CA MET A 360 -23.69 9.02 7.15
C MET A 360 -24.67 10.16 7.45
N GLY A 361 -24.21 11.30 7.98
CA GLY A 361 -25.10 12.44 8.24
C GLY A 361 -25.90 12.38 9.56
N LEU A 362 -25.56 11.48 10.49
CA LEU A 362 -26.31 11.25 11.73
C LEU A 362 -26.16 12.34 12.80
N SER A 363 -25.26 13.30 12.61
CA SER A 363 -25.06 14.42 13.53
C SER A 363 -25.52 15.71 12.86
N LEU A 364 -26.29 16.54 13.59
CA LEU A 364 -26.71 17.88 13.15
C LEU A 364 -25.53 18.77 12.70
N ARG A 365 -24.31 18.46 13.16
CA ARG A 365 -23.10 19.21 12.82
C ARG A 365 -22.42 18.76 11.52
N TYR A 366 -22.73 17.57 11.02
CA TYR A 366 -22.04 16.94 9.89
C TYR A 366 -23.04 16.30 8.94
N GLY A 367 -23.30 16.96 7.80
CA GLY A 367 -24.19 16.43 6.76
C GLY A 367 -23.65 15.17 6.07
N TYR A 368 -24.55 14.46 5.38
CA TYR A 368 -24.22 13.30 4.58
C TYR A 368 -23.28 13.66 3.41
N VAL A 369 -22.29 12.80 3.16
CA VAL A 369 -21.39 12.91 2.00
C VAL A 369 -21.03 11.51 1.49
N ALA A 370 -21.51 11.17 0.29
CA ALA A 370 -21.38 9.84 -0.31
C ALA A 370 -19.93 9.38 -0.54
N ASN A 371 -19.07 10.32 -0.96
CA ASN A 371 -17.70 10.06 -1.41
C ASN A 371 -16.63 10.49 -0.41
N GLN A 372 -16.99 10.62 0.87
CA GLN A 372 -16.09 11.06 1.93
C GLN A 372 -16.14 10.09 3.11
N ALA A 373 -14.97 9.63 3.54
CA ALA A 373 -14.86 8.86 4.77
C ALA A 373 -15.34 9.68 5.99
N ALA A 374 -15.94 8.99 6.96
CA ALA A 374 -16.31 9.61 8.23
C ALA A 374 -15.10 10.30 8.90
N SER A 375 -15.31 11.49 9.47
CA SER A 375 -14.33 12.16 10.33
C SER A 375 -14.19 11.42 11.66
N ASN A 376 -13.05 11.56 12.35
CA ASN A 376 -12.79 11.05 13.71
C ASN A 376 -12.57 9.54 13.85
N VAL A 377 -12.20 8.85 12.75
CA VAL A 377 -11.81 7.42 12.80
C VAL A 377 -10.72 7.11 13.83
N HIS A 378 -9.86 8.08 14.14
CA HIS A 378 -8.82 7.91 15.15
C HIS A 378 -9.39 7.72 16.55
N ASP A 379 -10.35 8.56 16.95
CA ASP A 379 -10.92 8.57 18.31
C ASP A 379 -11.72 7.28 18.55
N ASP A 380 -12.50 6.84 17.56
CA ASP A 380 -13.24 5.58 17.62
C ASP A 380 -12.32 4.36 17.78
N ILE A 381 -11.15 4.40 17.13
CA ILE A 381 -10.14 3.33 17.23
C ILE A 381 -9.42 3.37 18.58
N GLU A 382 -9.16 4.55 19.15
CA GLU A 382 -8.60 4.65 20.51
C GLU A 382 -9.59 4.12 21.55
N ALA A 383 -10.88 4.44 21.45
CA ALA A 383 -11.91 3.88 22.32
C ALA A 383 -12.00 2.34 22.19
N PHE A 384 -11.93 1.83 20.96
CA PHE A 384 -11.84 0.39 20.71
C PHE A 384 -10.58 -0.21 21.35
N ARG A 385 -9.44 0.49 21.23
CA ARG A 385 -8.16 0.06 21.79
C ARG A 385 -8.24 -0.09 23.30
N GLU A 386 -8.78 0.91 23.99
CA GLU A 386 -8.89 0.93 25.46
C GLU A 386 -9.66 -0.27 26.01
N ARG A 387 -10.70 -0.73 25.30
CA ARG A 387 -11.52 -1.87 25.69
C ARG A 387 -10.90 -3.22 25.33
N VAL A 388 -10.29 -3.34 24.14
CA VAL A 388 -9.95 -4.64 23.54
C VAL A 388 -8.49 -5.02 23.75
N PHE A 389 -7.56 -4.08 23.83
CA PHE A 389 -6.15 -4.45 23.90
C PHE A 389 -5.73 -4.73 25.34
N PRO A 390 -5.17 -5.92 25.62
CA PRO A 390 -4.67 -6.27 26.95
C PRO A 390 -3.42 -5.46 27.32
N THR A 391 -3.04 -5.56 28.59
CA THR A 391 -1.77 -5.04 29.11
C THR A 391 -0.59 -5.90 28.62
N ILE A 392 0.55 -5.25 28.44
CA ILE A 392 1.78 -5.87 27.95
C ILE A 392 2.37 -6.75 29.06
N THR A 393 2.67 -8.00 28.73
CA THR A 393 3.35 -8.97 29.61
C THR A 393 4.85 -9.05 29.34
N ALA A 394 5.61 -9.69 30.24
CA ALA A 394 7.05 -9.91 30.03
C ALA A 394 7.29 -10.84 28.82
N GLU A 395 6.40 -11.81 28.59
CA GLU A 395 6.42 -12.75 27.48
C GLU A 395 6.25 -12.04 26.12
N ASP A 396 5.39 -11.00 26.07
CA ASP A 396 5.21 -10.16 24.89
C ASP A 396 6.51 -9.42 24.53
N ILE A 397 7.20 -8.86 25.52
CA ILE A 397 8.49 -8.20 25.31
C ILE A 397 9.57 -9.19 24.88
N ALA A 398 9.61 -10.38 25.49
CA ALA A 398 10.52 -11.44 25.08
C ALA A 398 10.29 -11.90 23.62
N GLU A 399 9.03 -11.88 23.16
CA GLU A 399 8.71 -12.13 21.75
C GLU A 399 9.18 -11.02 20.82
N LEU A 400 8.92 -9.76 21.19
CA LEU A 400 9.37 -8.61 20.42
C LEU A 400 10.90 -8.54 20.30
N LYS A 401 11.63 -8.88 21.38
CA LYS A 401 13.08 -9.03 21.39
C LYS A 401 13.58 -10.14 20.45
N ARG A 402 12.84 -11.25 20.32
CA ARG A 402 13.19 -12.31 19.35
C ARG A 402 13.04 -11.85 17.91
N VAL A 403 11.99 -11.07 17.61
CA VAL A 403 11.75 -10.54 16.26
C VAL A 403 12.69 -9.39 15.91
N ASP A 404 12.97 -8.50 16.86
CA ASP A 404 13.81 -7.31 16.70
C ASP A 404 14.82 -7.17 17.87
N MET A 405 15.90 -7.95 17.79
CA MET A 405 16.91 -8.11 18.84
C MET A 405 17.67 -6.82 19.16
N HIS A 406 17.85 -5.94 18.18
CA HIS A 406 18.66 -4.73 18.34
C HIS A 406 17.87 -3.51 18.82
N ARG A 407 16.55 -3.66 19.01
CA ARG A 407 15.70 -2.59 19.50
C ARG A 407 15.68 -2.60 21.03
N ALA A 408 16.02 -1.47 21.63
CA ALA A 408 15.97 -1.28 23.07
C ALA A 408 14.52 -1.07 23.54
N TRP A 409 13.75 -2.15 23.60
CA TRP A 409 12.34 -2.12 24.02
C TRP A 409 12.15 -1.58 25.43
N GLU A 410 13.15 -1.75 26.30
CA GLU A 410 13.13 -1.29 27.70
C GLU A 410 13.23 0.24 27.82
N ASP A 411 13.83 0.91 26.83
CA ASP A 411 13.97 2.37 26.80
C ASP A 411 12.71 3.06 26.26
N GLU A 412 11.73 2.29 25.75
CA GLU A 412 10.47 2.81 25.21
C GLU A 412 9.34 2.71 26.25
N PRO A 413 9.00 3.80 26.97
CA PRO A 413 8.03 3.75 28.07
C PRO A 413 6.63 3.30 27.65
N LYS A 414 6.27 3.54 26.38
CA LYS A 414 4.99 3.10 25.80
C LYS A 414 4.87 1.58 25.61
N TYR A 415 5.97 0.83 25.71
CA TYR A 415 6.01 -0.64 25.66
C TYR A 415 6.39 -1.26 27.00
N ALA A 416 6.39 -0.49 28.10
CA ALA A 416 6.70 -1.05 29.41
C ALA A 416 5.66 -2.12 29.83
N VAL A 417 6.12 -3.12 30.59
CA VAL A 417 5.25 -4.16 31.16
C VAL A 417 4.18 -3.51 32.04
N GLY A 418 2.94 -3.98 31.91
CA GLY A 418 1.77 -3.43 32.61
C GLY A 418 1.11 -2.24 31.91
N GLN A 419 1.76 -1.63 30.89
CA GLN A 419 1.11 -0.62 30.05
C GLN A 419 0.18 -1.28 29.02
N GLN A 420 -0.84 -0.55 28.57
CA GLN A 420 -1.70 -1.02 27.49
C GLN A 420 -1.01 -0.93 26.13
N TRP A 421 -1.17 -1.95 25.28
CA TRP A 421 -0.56 -1.98 23.96
C TRP A 421 -0.88 -0.71 23.13
N PRO A 422 0.13 0.05 22.67
CA PRO A 422 -0.08 1.28 21.90
C PRO A 422 -0.39 0.94 20.43
N PHE A 423 -1.63 0.54 20.18
CA PHE A 423 -2.08 0.06 18.89
C PHE A 423 -2.07 1.16 17.82
N THR A 424 -1.62 0.81 16.61
CA THR A 424 -1.89 1.62 15.42
C THR A 424 -2.31 0.73 14.25
N ARG A 425 -3.20 1.22 13.39
CA ARG A 425 -3.66 0.51 12.18
C ARG A 425 -2.52 0.00 11.28
N HIS A 426 -1.38 0.69 11.26
CA HIS A 426 -0.22 0.29 10.47
C HIS A 426 0.45 -0.99 11.00
N GLN A 427 0.27 -1.33 12.28
CA GLN A 427 0.80 -2.57 12.85
C GLN A 427 0.11 -3.78 12.24
N LEU A 428 -1.21 -3.76 12.01
CA LEU A 428 -1.94 -4.88 11.42
C LEU A 428 -1.32 -5.37 10.12
N ARG A 429 -0.97 -4.44 9.23
CA ARG A 429 -0.29 -4.74 7.97
C ARG A 429 1.08 -5.40 8.16
N ARG A 430 1.87 -4.94 9.13
CA ARG A 430 3.19 -5.53 9.41
C ARG A 430 3.07 -6.88 10.11
N THR A 431 2.18 -6.99 11.09
CA THR A 431 1.82 -8.23 11.78
C THR A 431 1.40 -9.31 10.78
N LEU A 432 0.51 -8.96 9.84
CA LEU A 432 0.10 -9.87 8.76
C LEU A 432 1.31 -10.34 7.94
N ALA A 433 2.15 -9.41 7.46
CA ALA A 433 3.30 -9.76 6.64
C ALA A 433 4.32 -10.68 7.36
N LEU A 434 4.59 -10.41 8.64
CA LEU A 434 5.52 -11.18 9.46
C LEU A 434 5.03 -12.62 9.63
N TYR A 435 3.80 -12.79 10.12
CA TYR A 435 3.26 -14.11 10.46
C TYR A 435 2.83 -14.90 9.23
N ALA A 436 2.34 -14.24 8.18
CA ALA A 436 2.07 -14.89 6.90
C ALA A 436 3.36 -15.41 6.26
N HIS A 437 4.47 -14.66 6.34
CA HIS A 437 5.75 -15.19 5.86
C HIS A 437 6.28 -16.32 6.75
N ARG A 438 6.13 -16.20 8.08
CA ARG A 438 6.54 -17.24 9.03
C ARG A 438 5.76 -18.55 8.88
N SER A 439 4.52 -18.50 8.39
CA SER A 439 3.75 -19.73 8.17
C SER A 439 4.39 -20.70 7.15
N GLY A 440 5.30 -20.21 6.30
CA GLY A 440 5.88 -21.00 5.19
C GLY A 440 4.93 -21.17 4.01
N LEU A 441 3.63 -20.90 4.18
CA LEU A 441 2.62 -21.02 3.13
C LEU A 441 2.61 -19.80 2.17
N VAL A 442 3.03 -18.63 2.67
CA VAL A 442 3.00 -17.39 1.89
C VAL A 442 4.40 -16.96 1.49
N THR A 443 4.64 -16.95 0.18
CA THR A 443 5.91 -16.52 -0.41
C THR A 443 6.02 -14.99 -0.49
N LEU A 444 7.25 -14.47 -0.60
CA LEU A 444 7.50 -13.03 -0.76
C LEU A 444 6.83 -12.43 -2.02
N PRO A 445 6.81 -13.10 -3.20
CA PRO A 445 6.06 -12.62 -4.34
C PRO A 445 4.55 -12.49 -4.07
N THR A 446 3.95 -13.44 -3.35
CA THR A 446 2.53 -13.38 -2.96
C THR A 446 2.28 -12.22 -2.00
N LEU A 447 3.14 -12.03 -1.00
CA LEU A 447 3.07 -10.86 -0.10
C LEU A 447 3.24 -9.54 -0.84
N LYS A 448 4.15 -9.47 -1.82
CA LYS A 448 4.33 -8.29 -2.67
C LYS A 448 3.03 -7.94 -3.40
N ARG A 449 2.33 -8.94 -3.97
CA ARG A 449 1.02 -8.76 -4.62
C ARG A 449 -0.05 -8.30 -3.61
N GLN A 450 -0.23 -9.03 -2.51
CA GLN A 450 -1.24 -8.71 -1.49
C GLN A 450 -1.05 -7.30 -0.90
N LEU A 451 0.20 -6.90 -0.64
CA LEU A 451 0.53 -5.60 -0.08
C LEU A 451 0.65 -4.49 -1.13
N GLN A 452 0.49 -4.76 -2.42
CA GLN A 452 0.66 -3.75 -3.48
C GLN A 452 2.04 -3.06 -3.40
N HIS A 453 3.10 -3.86 -3.21
CA HIS A 453 4.49 -3.40 -3.19
C HIS A 453 5.10 -3.40 -4.59
N ILE A 454 5.98 -2.44 -4.88
CA ILE A 454 6.70 -2.38 -6.18
C ILE A 454 7.72 -3.52 -6.26
N THR A 455 8.48 -3.75 -5.19
CA THR A 455 9.60 -4.70 -5.19
C THR A 455 9.47 -5.73 -4.07
N GLU A 456 10.20 -6.84 -4.19
CA GLU A 456 10.23 -7.89 -3.16
C GLU A 456 10.96 -7.41 -1.91
N GLU A 457 11.94 -6.52 -2.03
CA GLU A 457 12.67 -5.92 -0.92
C GLU A 457 11.72 -5.16 0.02
N MET A 458 10.71 -4.49 -0.54
CA MET A 458 9.66 -3.88 0.27
C MET A 458 8.88 -4.94 1.05
N ALA A 459 8.52 -6.07 0.45
CA ALA A 459 7.84 -7.16 1.15
C ALA A 459 8.76 -7.79 2.23
N ARG A 460 10.04 -8.02 1.92
CA ARG A 460 11.06 -8.48 2.88
C ARG A 460 11.21 -7.51 4.05
N TYR A 461 11.19 -6.20 3.80
CA TYR A 461 11.23 -5.19 4.86
C TYR A 461 10.06 -5.36 5.82
N TYR A 462 8.83 -5.52 5.31
CA TYR A 462 7.64 -5.74 6.16
C TYR A 462 7.66 -7.09 6.89
N ALA A 463 8.16 -8.14 6.25
CA ALA A 463 8.31 -9.48 6.83
C ALA A 463 9.61 -9.65 7.66
N ARG A 464 10.40 -8.58 7.86
CA ARG A 464 11.67 -8.64 8.58
C ARG A 464 11.46 -9.19 10.00
N GLY A 465 12.24 -10.20 10.35
CA GLY A 465 12.17 -10.91 11.63
C GLY A 465 11.25 -12.13 11.61
N SER A 466 10.63 -12.46 10.47
CA SER A 466 9.71 -13.60 10.37
C SER A 466 10.35 -14.91 10.81
N ALA A 467 11.61 -15.17 10.47
CA ALA A 467 12.34 -16.38 10.83
C ALA A 467 12.37 -16.66 12.36
N PHE A 468 12.35 -15.59 13.17
CA PHE A 468 12.38 -15.67 14.64
C PHE A 468 11.00 -15.50 15.29
N ALA A 469 9.96 -15.25 14.50
CA ALA A 469 8.60 -15.08 15.00
C ALA A 469 8.00 -16.43 15.43
N LYS A 470 7.13 -16.40 16.44
CA LYS A 470 6.31 -17.57 16.79
C LYS A 470 5.39 -17.93 15.60
N GLY A 471 5.27 -19.21 15.30
CA GLY A 471 4.32 -19.69 14.29
C GLY A 471 2.93 -19.89 14.89
N PHE A 472 1.88 -19.32 14.29
CA PHE A 472 0.49 -19.59 14.68
C PHE A 472 0.03 -21.02 14.34
N ILE A 473 0.73 -21.64 13.39
CA ILE A 473 0.28 -22.85 12.72
C ILE A 473 0.99 -24.10 13.23
N ASP A 474 2.19 -23.94 13.78
CA ASP A 474 3.08 -25.03 14.21
C ASP A 474 2.60 -25.73 15.50
N THR A 475 1.61 -25.17 16.20
CA THR A 475 1.16 -25.67 17.50
C THR A 475 0.18 -26.83 17.42
N ASN A 476 -0.45 -27.08 16.27
CA ASN A 476 -1.45 -28.15 16.14
C ASN A 476 -1.00 -29.25 15.17
N ARG A 477 -0.79 -30.46 15.70
CA ARG A 477 -0.35 -31.65 14.95
C ARG A 477 -1.31 -32.04 13.81
N THR A 478 -2.57 -31.61 13.85
CA THR A 478 -3.59 -31.91 12.83
C THR A 478 -3.83 -30.77 11.84
N HIS A 479 -3.06 -29.68 11.90
CA HIS A 479 -3.29 -28.52 11.04
C HIS A 479 -2.88 -28.79 9.58
N PHE A 480 -3.69 -28.33 8.63
CA PHE A 480 -3.48 -28.54 7.18
C PHE A 480 -2.10 -28.11 6.69
N ALA A 481 -1.46 -27.15 7.35
CA ALA A 481 -0.14 -26.67 6.94
C ALA A 481 0.97 -27.71 7.12
N LYS A 482 0.81 -28.63 8.08
CA LYS A 482 1.71 -29.77 8.21
C LYS A 482 1.50 -30.72 7.02
N GLU A 483 0.24 -31.01 6.70
CA GLU A 483 -0.11 -31.76 5.48
C GLU A 483 0.42 -31.06 4.23
N TRP A 484 0.32 -29.73 4.12
CA TRP A 484 0.85 -28.94 3.02
C TRP A 484 2.39 -29.06 2.91
N ALA A 485 3.10 -28.92 4.03
CA ALA A 485 4.56 -29.07 4.06
C ALA A 485 5.01 -30.50 3.73
N GLU A 486 4.32 -31.51 4.27
CA GLU A 486 4.57 -32.93 3.98
C GLU A 486 4.22 -33.29 2.53
N THR A 487 3.17 -32.69 1.99
CA THR A 487 2.69 -32.91 0.62
C THR A 487 3.47 -32.09 -0.40
N GLN A 488 4.25 -31.07 0.00
CA GLN A 488 5.02 -30.26 -0.94
C GLN A 488 5.99 -31.13 -1.76
N GLY A 489 6.76 -32.01 -1.11
CA GLY A 489 7.65 -32.93 -1.82
C GLY A 489 6.89 -33.89 -2.75
N LEU A 490 5.71 -34.35 -2.33
CA LEU A 490 4.84 -35.18 -3.18
C LEU A 490 4.29 -34.38 -4.38
N SER A 491 3.91 -33.12 -4.19
CA SER A 491 3.41 -32.24 -5.24
C SER A 491 4.51 -31.93 -6.27
N GLU A 492 5.72 -31.61 -5.82
CA GLU A 492 6.89 -31.43 -6.69
C GLU A 492 7.19 -32.72 -7.48
N TYR A 493 7.10 -33.88 -6.83
CA TYR A 493 7.22 -35.17 -7.51
C TYR A 493 6.12 -35.41 -8.54
N LEU A 494 4.84 -35.13 -8.23
CA LEU A 494 3.73 -35.33 -9.16
C LEU A 494 3.86 -34.43 -10.38
N ALA A 495 4.25 -33.17 -10.19
CA ALA A 495 4.53 -32.24 -11.29
C ALA A 495 5.74 -32.71 -12.12
N TYR A 496 6.79 -33.23 -11.48
CA TYR A 496 7.93 -33.85 -12.18
C TYR A 496 7.51 -35.11 -12.95
N ALA A 497 6.69 -35.96 -12.36
CA ALA A 497 6.23 -37.19 -12.98
C ALA A 497 5.38 -36.89 -14.22
N GLU A 498 4.43 -35.96 -14.12
CA GLU A 498 3.57 -35.57 -15.24
C GLU A 498 4.35 -34.84 -16.35
N GLN A 499 5.17 -33.83 -16.00
CA GLN A 499 5.87 -33.01 -16.98
C GLN A 499 7.15 -33.65 -17.54
N VAL A 500 7.80 -34.57 -16.80
CA VAL A 500 9.11 -35.13 -17.17
C VAL A 500 9.06 -36.62 -17.47
N LEU A 501 8.44 -37.44 -16.60
CA LEU A 501 8.46 -38.90 -16.74
C LEU A 501 7.37 -39.42 -17.69
N PHE A 502 6.18 -38.83 -17.65
CA PHE A 502 5.01 -39.25 -18.43
C PHE A 502 4.66 -38.25 -19.53
N SER A 503 5.61 -37.39 -19.92
CA SER A 503 5.41 -36.50 -21.05
C SER A 503 5.39 -37.30 -22.36
N ASP A 504 4.33 -37.14 -23.14
CA ASP A 504 4.24 -37.66 -24.50
C ASP A 504 5.10 -36.85 -25.49
N GLU A 505 5.54 -35.66 -25.08
CA GLU A 505 6.41 -34.80 -25.88
C GLU A 505 7.89 -35.17 -25.68
N ARG A 506 8.68 -35.08 -26.75
CA ARG A 506 10.13 -35.20 -26.62
C ARG A 506 10.67 -33.96 -25.90
N LEU A 507 11.03 -34.14 -24.63
CA LEU A 507 11.60 -33.10 -23.79
C LEU A 507 13.05 -32.78 -24.19
N PHE A 508 13.45 -31.53 -23.95
CA PHE A 508 14.79 -31.05 -24.26
C PHE A 508 15.44 -30.33 -23.07
N GLY A 509 16.76 -30.15 -23.12
CA GLY A 509 17.57 -29.58 -22.05
C GLY A 509 18.45 -30.60 -21.35
N GLY A 510 19.42 -30.12 -20.56
CA GLY A 510 20.45 -30.97 -19.97
C GLY A 510 19.90 -32.08 -19.07
N HIS A 511 18.80 -31.82 -18.35
CA HIS A 511 18.18 -32.84 -17.48
C HIS A 511 17.35 -33.83 -18.27
N ALA A 512 16.62 -33.37 -19.30
CA ALA A 512 15.85 -34.24 -20.18
C ALA A 512 16.75 -35.24 -20.93
N ALA A 513 17.91 -34.79 -21.42
CA ALA A 513 18.90 -35.65 -22.06
C ALA A 513 19.48 -36.69 -21.08
N TRP A 514 19.71 -36.30 -19.82
CA TRP A 514 20.16 -37.22 -18.77
C TRP A 514 19.09 -38.29 -18.45
N VAL A 515 17.81 -37.89 -18.29
CA VAL A 515 16.68 -38.81 -18.04
C VAL A 515 16.50 -39.81 -19.19
N GLN A 516 16.69 -39.37 -20.44
CA GLN A 516 16.56 -40.22 -21.64
C GLN A 516 17.81 -41.07 -21.93
N SER A 517 18.91 -40.92 -21.16
CA SER A 517 20.16 -41.63 -21.43
C SER A 517 20.05 -43.13 -21.17
N ARG A 518 20.72 -43.96 -21.99
CA ARG A 518 20.72 -45.42 -21.83
C ARG A 518 21.24 -45.88 -20.46
N ALA A 519 22.16 -45.13 -19.86
CA ALA A 519 22.66 -45.41 -18.50
C ALA A 519 21.57 -45.27 -17.43
N VAL A 520 20.63 -44.34 -17.63
CA VAL A 520 19.48 -44.08 -16.73
C VAL A 520 18.26 -44.94 -17.11
N GLN A 521 18.17 -45.46 -18.34
CA GLN A 521 17.12 -46.41 -18.72
C GLN A 521 17.48 -47.88 -18.43
N ALA A 522 18.78 -48.22 -18.40
CA ALA A 522 19.27 -49.59 -18.22
C ALA A 522 19.73 -49.91 -16.78
N SER A 523 19.88 -48.92 -15.91
CA SER A 523 20.21 -49.19 -14.50
C SER A 523 18.96 -49.68 -13.76
N PRO A 524 19.02 -50.81 -13.02
CA PRO A 524 17.88 -51.32 -12.26
C PRO A 524 17.44 -50.40 -11.10
N VAL A 525 18.20 -49.34 -10.83
CA VAL A 525 17.94 -48.30 -9.80
C VAL A 525 17.39 -47.00 -10.42
N SER A 526 17.33 -46.92 -11.75
CA SER A 526 16.83 -45.76 -12.50
C SER A 526 15.71 -46.25 -13.41
N VAL A 527 14.44 -46.07 -13.10
CA VAL A 527 13.77 -44.89 -12.60
C VAL A 527 13.19 -45.26 -11.25
N TYR A 528 13.74 -44.68 -10.19
CA TYR A 528 13.32 -44.79 -8.78
C TYR A 528 11.92 -45.40 -8.61
N SER A 529 11.80 -46.49 -7.84
CA SER A 529 10.47 -46.91 -7.38
C SER A 529 9.74 -45.66 -6.88
N ARG A 530 8.45 -45.52 -7.18
CA ARG A 530 7.67 -44.31 -6.82
C ARG A 530 7.96 -43.85 -5.38
N GLU A 531 8.10 -44.82 -4.47
CA GLU A 531 8.45 -44.64 -3.07
C GLU A 531 9.84 -44.01 -2.86
N HIS A 532 10.86 -44.45 -3.60
CA HIS A 532 12.21 -43.91 -3.50
C HIS A 532 12.28 -42.49 -4.07
N THR A 533 11.60 -42.19 -5.18
CA THR A 533 11.55 -40.83 -5.74
C THR A 533 10.88 -39.86 -4.79
N VAL A 534 9.71 -40.24 -4.26
CA VAL A 534 8.97 -39.42 -3.29
C VAL A 534 9.84 -39.16 -2.05
N ARG A 535 10.63 -40.14 -1.59
CA ARG A 535 11.57 -39.94 -0.48
C ARG A 535 12.68 -38.93 -0.81
N MET A 536 13.25 -38.95 -2.01
CA MET A 536 14.29 -37.96 -2.39
C MET A 536 13.72 -36.54 -2.51
N PHE A 537 12.53 -36.37 -3.10
CA PHE A 537 11.83 -35.08 -3.12
C PHE A 537 11.50 -34.62 -1.69
N GLY A 538 11.04 -35.52 -0.82
CA GLY A 538 10.80 -35.22 0.60
C GLY A 538 12.05 -34.84 1.38
N LYS A 539 13.22 -35.39 1.04
CA LYS A 539 14.53 -35.03 1.62
C LYS A 539 15.17 -33.80 0.97
N GLY A 540 14.63 -33.30 -0.15
CA GLY A 540 15.20 -32.20 -0.91
C GLY A 540 16.45 -32.58 -1.72
N GLU A 541 16.68 -33.87 -1.99
CA GLU A 541 17.77 -34.35 -2.86
C GLU A 541 17.43 -34.11 -4.35
N LEU A 542 16.13 -34.07 -4.67
CA LEU A 542 15.59 -33.60 -5.94
C LEU A 542 14.56 -32.51 -5.65
N ALA A 543 14.48 -31.52 -6.52
CA ALA A 543 13.47 -30.47 -6.49
C ALA A 543 12.95 -30.26 -7.91
N TYR A 544 11.67 -29.91 -8.07
CA TYR A 544 11.12 -29.58 -9.38
C TYR A 544 10.30 -28.31 -9.29
N ARG A 545 10.69 -27.31 -10.07
CA ARG A 545 9.98 -26.04 -10.18
C ARG A 545 9.51 -25.85 -11.59
N GLU A 546 8.20 -25.76 -11.78
CA GLU A 546 7.64 -25.44 -13.09
C GLU A 546 8.08 -24.03 -13.53
N THR A 547 8.49 -23.91 -14.79
CA THR A 547 8.86 -22.65 -15.42
C THR A 547 7.98 -22.42 -16.64
N VAL A 548 7.97 -21.19 -17.17
CA VAL A 548 7.19 -20.86 -18.38
C VAL A 548 7.61 -21.67 -19.61
N LEU A 549 8.81 -22.24 -19.61
CA LEU A 549 9.36 -23.07 -20.70
C LEU A 549 9.23 -24.58 -20.44
N GLY A 550 8.88 -25.00 -19.21
CA GLY A 550 8.94 -26.39 -18.77
C GLY A 550 9.21 -26.48 -17.28
N GLY A 551 10.46 -26.75 -16.88
CA GLY A 551 10.83 -26.89 -15.48
C GLY A 551 12.32 -26.76 -15.18
N CYS A 552 12.63 -26.56 -13.91
CA CYS A 552 14.00 -26.51 -13.37
C CYS A 552 14.13 -27.51 -12.22
N VAL A 553 15.16 -28.35 -12.28
CA VAL A 553 15.43 -29.42 -11.30
C VAL A 553 16.51 -29.03 -10.29
N SER A 554 16.85 -27.75 -10.21
CA SER A 554 17.91 -27.25 -9.33
C SER A 554 17.45 -27.21 -7.87
N VAL A 555 18.18 -27.92 -7.00
CA VAL A 555 18.06 -27.80 -5.54
C VAL A 555 18.71 -26.52 -5.04
N GLU A 556 19.76 -26.05 -5.72
CA GLU A 556 20.47 -24.81 -5.36
C GLU A 556 19.69 -23.54 -5.74
N PRO A 557 19.86 -22.44 -4.96
CA PRO A 557 19.37 -21.12 -5.33
C PRO A 557 19.91 -20.68 -6.69
N CYS A 558 19.03 -20.14 -7.54
CA CYS A 558 19.42 -19.72 -8.87
C CYS A 558 20.34 -18.48 -8.82
N LYS A 559 21.49 -18.57 -9.49
CA LYS A 559 22.49 -17.49 -9.59
C LYS A 559 22.24 -16.51 -10.75
N SER A 560 21.25 -16.80 -11.61
CA SER A 560 20.89 -15.94 -12.74
C SER A 560 20.31 -14.62 -12.29
N THR A 561 20.40 -13.60 -13.15
CA THR A 561 19.92 -12.27 -12.81
C THR A 561 18.39 -12.28 -12.65
N PRO A 562 17.82 -11.60 -11.63
CA PRO A 562 16.38 -11.53 -11.47
C PRO A 562 15.64 -10.84 -12.62
N LEU A 563 16.36 -10.04 -13.42
CA LEU A 563 15.83 -9.29 -14.56
C LEU A 563 15.50 -10.19 -15.76
N ASP A 564 16.22 -11.31 -15.92
CA ASP A 564 15.91 -12.31 -16.94
C ASP A 564 14.84 -13.28 -16.44
N TRP A 565 13.58 -12.82 -16.39
CA TRP A 565 12.46 -13.57 -15.83
C TRP A 565 12.10 -14.84 -16.62
N MET A 566 12.47 -14.93 -17.90
CA MET A 566 12.31 -16.14 -18.73
C MET A 566 13.52 -17.07 -18.66
N ARG A 567 14.60 -16.66 -17.97
CA ARG A 567 15.84 -17.43 -17.80
C ARG A 567 16.42 -17.86 -19.16
N LEU A 568 16.46 -16.92 -20.11
CA LEU A 568 17.07 -17.08 -21.43
C LEU A 568 18.54 -17.50 -21.31
N ASP A 569 19.24 -17.02 -20.28
CA ASP A 569 20.62 -17.45 -20.00
C ASP A 569 20.73 -18.98 -19.84
N CYS A 570 19.72 -19.63 -19.24
CA CYS A 570 19.69 -21.08 -19.07
C CYS A 570 19.47 -21.83 -20.40
N LEU A 571 18.74 -21.22 -21.35
CA LEU A 571 18.57 -21.73 -22.70
C LEU A 571 19.86 -21.60 -23.52
N GLU A 572 20.54 -20.47 -23.42
CA GLU A 572 21.78 -20.18 -24.16
C GLU A 572 22.97 -21.00 -23.66
N SER A 573 23.08 -21.15 -22.33
CA SER A 573 24.16 -21.91 -21.68
C SER A 573 23.93 -23.42 -21.61
N ASN A 574 22.80 -23.91 -22.15
CA ASN A 574 22.36 -25.30 -22.05
C ASN A 574 22.45 -25.86 -20.63
N CYS A 575 21.78 -25.18 -19.69
CA CYS A 575 21.87 -25.50 -18.26
C CYS A 575 21.51 -26.96 -17.97
N ARG A 576 22.35 -27.64 -17.17
CA ARG A 576 22.18 -29.05 -16.78
C ARG A 576 20.82 -29.34 -16.13
N ASN A 577 20.27 -28.39 -15.38
CA ASN A 577 19.05 -28.59 -14.58
C ASN A 577 17.77 -28.18 -15.33
N LEU A 578 17.87 -27.75 -16.58
CA LEU A 578 16.75 -27.25 -17.37
C LEU A 578 15.99 -28.39 -18.08
N VAL A 579 14.66 -28.31 -18.03
CA VAL A 579 13.74 -29.13 -18.82
C VAL A 579 12.85 -28.20 -19.64
N ILE A 580 12.81 -28.41 -20.95
CA ILE A 580 12.06 -27.62 -21.92
C ILE A 580 10.95 -28.50 -22.51
N VAL A 581 9.73 -27.99 -22.44
CA VAL A 581 8.54 -28.59 -23.05
C VAL A 581 8.23 -27.83 -24.35
N PRO A 582 8.29 -28.48 -25.54
CA PRO A 582 8.10 -27.83 -26.83
C PRO A 582 6.78 -27.04 -26.96
N SER A 583 5.66 -27.59 -26.50
CA SER A 583 4.36 -26.90 -26.57
C SER A 583 4.33 -25.60 -25.76
N LYS A 584 4.95 -25.59 -24.57
CA LYS A 584 5.08 -24.39 -23.73
C LYS A 584 5.99 -23.34 -24.40
N LEU A 585 7.12 -23.77 -24.98
CA LEU A 585 8.00 -22.89 -25.73
C LEU A 585 7.27 -22.22 -26.90
N GLN A 586 6.50 -22.97 -27.69
CA GLN A 586 5.70 -22.43 -28.80
C GLN A 586 4.67 -21.40 -28.32
N ARG A 587 4.01 -21.65 -27.19
CA ARG A 587 3.05 -20.72 -26.59
C ARG A 587 3.73 -19.41 -26.17
N VAL A 588 4.91 -19.49 -25.57
CA VAL A 588 5.71 -18.32 -25.18
C VAL A 588 6.14 -17.53 -26.42
N ILE A 589 6.63 -18.20 -27.47
CA ILE A 589 7.00 -17.57 -28.74
C ILE A 589 5.82 -16.82 -29.35
N LYS A 590 4.64 -17.45 -29.41
CA LYS A 590 3.42 -16.83 -29.96
C LYS A 590 3.00 -15.59 -29.16
N ALA A 591 3.08 -15.65 -27.83
CA ALA A 591 2.80 -14.50 -26.96
C ALA A 591 3.82 -13.37 -27.18
N GLN A 592 5.10 -13.72 -27.30
CA GLN A 592 6.18 -12.77 -27.53
C GLN A 592 6.07 -12.10 -28.92
N GLN A 593 5.72 -12.85 -29.97
CA GLN A 593 5.44 -12.30 -31.31
C GLN A 593 4.32 -11.26 -31.27
N ALA A 594 3.24 -11.52 -30.52
CA ALA A 594 2.15 -10.57 -30.38
C ALA A 594 2.59 -9.28 -29.63
N THR A 595 3.42 -9.41 -28.60
CA THR A 595 3.99 -8.26 -27.87
C THR A 595 4.90 -7.42 -28.78
N VAL A 596 5.84 -8.05 -29.48
CA VAL A 596 6.74 -7.38 -30.42
C VAL A 596 5.96 -6.69 -31.54
N GLY A 597 4.92 -7.35 -32.09
CA GLY A 597 4.05 -6.77 -33.11
C GLY A 597 3.33 -5.50 -32.65
N LYS A 598 2.83 -5.49 -31.40
CA LYS A 598 2.21 -4.29 -30.80
C LYS A 598 3.22 -3.17 -30.59
N LEU A 599 4.42 -3.47 -30.10
CA LEU A 599 5.47 -2.48 -29.87
C LEU A 599 5.98 -1.88 -31.18
N ARG A 600 6.12 -2.71 -32.22
CA ARG A 600 6.48 -2.29 -33.58
C ARG A 600 5.48 -1.28 -34.14
N ALA A 601 4.19 -1.49 -33.90
CA ALA A 601 3.13 -0.58 -34.37
C ALA A 601 3.12 0.78 -33.64
N VAL A 602 3.75 0.88 -32.47
CA VAL A 602 3.84 2.11 -31.69
C VAL A 602 5.10 2.90 -32.05
N ASP A 603 6.27 2.28 -31.98
CA ASP A 603 7.57 2.91 -32.29
C ASP A 603 8.67 1.84 -32.51
N GLU A 604 9.12 1.71 -33.77
CA GLU A 604 10.19 0.78 -34.16
C GLU A 604 11.59 1.14 -33.62
N THR A 605 11.78 2.39 -33.15
CA THR A 605 13.07 2.86 -32.62
C THR A 605 13.17 2.76 -31.10
N SER A 606 12.07 2.41 -30.43
CA SER A 606 12.00 2.31 -28.97
C SER A 606 12.99 1.27 -28.41
N VAL A 607 13.48 1.54 -27.20
CA VAL A 607 14.39 0.61 -26.50
C VAL A 607 13.65 -0.68 -26.14
N GLU A 608 12.38 -0.53 -25.78
CA GLU A 608 11.44 -1.60 -25.46
C GLU A 608 11.27 -2.55 -26.64
N TYR A 609 11.00 -2.04 -27.85
CA TYR A 609 10.91 -2.87 -29.05
C TYR A 609 12.21 -3.65 -29.29
N ARG A 610 13.37 -3.01 -29.20
CA ARG A 610 14.67 -3.66 -29.46
C ARG A 610 14.95 -4.80 -28.47
N LEU A 611 14.69 -4.59 -27.18
CA LEU A 611 14.89 -5.61 -26.15
C LEU A 611 13.94 -6.81 -26.33
N GLU A 612 12.66 -6.54 -26.61
CA GLU A 612 11.65 -7.59 -26.78
C GLU A 612 11.85 -8.35 -28.11
N ALA A 613 12.33 -7.69 -29.17
CA ALA A 613 12.68 -8.31 -30.44
C ALA A 613 13.94 -9.19 -30.31
N GLN A 614 14.97 -8.74 -29.58
CA GLN A 614 16.15 -9.56 -29.29
C GLN A 614 15.77 -10.81 -28.48
N THR A 615 14.87 -10.65 -27.51
CA THR A 615 14.31 -11.76 -26.73
C THR A 615 13.55 -12.76 -27.62
N LEU A 616 12.72 -12.27 -28.54
CA LEU A 616 12.03 -13.13 -29.51
C LEU A 616 13.01 -13.90 -30.40
N HIS A 617 14.08 -13.23 -30.87
CA HIS A 617 15.10 -13.87 -31.71
C HIS A 617 15.77 -15.03 -30.98
N ARG A 618 16.17 -14.83 -29.71
CA ARG A 618 16.75 -15.89 -28.88
C ARG A 618 15.82 -17.10 -28.69
N LEU A 619 14.51 -16.86 -28.54
CA LEU A 619 13.53 -17.94 -28.41
C LEU A 619 13.34 -18.71 -29.72
N LEU A 620 13.36 -18.02 -30.87
CA LEU A 620 13.31 -18.65 -32.19
C LEU A 620 14.57 -19.46 -32.47
N ASP A 621 15.75 -18.93 -32.14
CA ASP A 621 17.02 -19.65 -32.26
C ASP A 621 17.03 -20.92 -31.40
N ALA A 622 16.51 -20.84 -30.17
CA ALA A 622 16.33 -22.00 -29.32
C ALA A 622 15.37 -23.01 -29.95
N GLN A 623 14.24 -22.57 -30.50
CA GLN A 623 13.30 -23.44 -31.20
C GLN A 623 13.94 -24.14 -32.41
N GLU A 624 14.74 -23.43 -33.22
CA GLU A 624 15.45 -24.01 -34.37
C GLU A 624 16.48 -25.07 -33.94
N LYS A 625 17.26 -24.79 -32.88
CA LYS A 625 18.21 -25.75 -32.29
C LYS A 625 17.51 -27.01 -31.77
N LEU A 626 16.27 -26.89 -31.31
CA LEU A 626 15.48 -28.01 -30.80
C LEU A 626 14.85 -28.84 -31.94
N ILE A 627 14.52 -28.21 -33.07
CA ILE A 627 13.95 -28.87 -34.26
C ILE A 627 15.02 -29.56 -35.10
N LYS A 628 16.26 -29.05 -35.12
CA LYS A 628 17.41 -29.67 -35.80
C LYS A 628 18.34 -30.32 -34.78
N PRO A 629 18.11 -31.58 -34.37
CA PRO A 629 19.13 -32.30 -33.60
C PRO A 629 20.36 -32.45 -34.50
N GLU A 630 21.51 -32.00 -34.00
CA GLU A 630 22.78 -31.83 -34.71
C GLU A 630 23.08 -32.87 -35.81
N ALA A 631 23.45 -32.37 -37.00
CA ALA A 631 24.52 -32.97 -37.76
C ALA A 631 25.84 -32.52 -37.11
N ALA A 632 26.25 -33.21 -36.04
CA ALA A 632 27.59 -33.16 -35.46
C ALA A 632 27.88 -34.49 -34.76
#